data_AF-A0A973R288-F1
#
_entry.id   AF-A0A973R288-F1
#
_cell.length_a   1.000
_cell.length_b   1.000
_cell.length_c   1.000
_cell.angle_alpha   90.00
_cell.angle_beta   90.00
_cell.angle_gamma   90.00
#
_symmetry.space_group_name_H-M   'P 1'
#
loop_
_entity.id
_entity.type
_entity.pdbx_description
1 polymer ?
#
loop_
_entity_poly.entity_id
_entity_poly.type
_entity_poly.pdbx_seq_one_letter_code
_entity_poly.pdbx_strand_id
1 'polypeptide(L)'
;MATAPTWQAAVAGQPPRAAHVDQLLGPHATTVLYLGTQTDGQTTSAAGTVSTNGTWLAQQITTAAGQTAIGSVSLALTSTTTTGASLAPTTVSLYANAGGAPTGGPLISVTYTAEYAYQASSGGVSTTRIRIPMPVSGLTPSTTYWLVAAAAGTAGNNYVWNKSNQVAGASTSPDGVTWTAQAYGLVYTVNDQTAAGNIRTTWADGGARWAMYTYNASGLVTGYFEYTAGQTAAGYVQSSRTFTYSGNALASIA
;
A
#
# COMPACT_ATOMS: atom_id res chain seq x y z
N MET A 1 -3.01 -11.47 -20.62
CA MET A 1 -3.72 -10.98 -19.42
C MET A 1 -4.92 -11.88 -19.21
N ALA A 2 -4.98 -12.62 -18.10
CA ALA A 2 -6.16 -13.42 -17.79
C ALA A 2 -7.30 -12.47 -17.38
N THR A 3 -8.48 -12.67 -17.95
CA THR A 3 -9.71 -11.97 -17.57
C THR A 3 -9.97 -12.15 -16.08
N ALA A 4 -10.23 -11.05 -15.36
CA ALA A 4 -10.62 -11.12 -13.96
C ALA A 4 -11.84 -12.05 -13.82
N PRO A 5 -11.84 -12.97 -12.84
CA PRO A 5 -12.95 -13.90 -12.67
C PRO A 5 -14.27 -13.15 -12.39
N THR A 6 -15.39 -13.67 -12.88
CA THR A 6 -16.73 -13.14 -12.60
C THR A 6 -17.15 -13.50 -11.18
N TRP A 7 -16.90 -12.58 -10.25
CA TRP A 7 -17.31 -12.68 -8.85
C TRP A 7 -18.84 -12.82 -8.73
N GLN A 8 -19.34 -13.72 -7.86
CA GLN A 8 -20.69 -13.49 -7.29
C GLN A 8 -20.56 -12.42 -6.21
N ALA A 9 -20.52 -11.17 -6.67
CA ALA A 9 -20.64 -9.99 -5.86
C ALA A 9 -21.93 -10.03 -5.02
N ALA A 10 -21.85 -9.64 -3.75
CA ALA A 10 -23.04 -9.34 -2.98
C ALA A 10 -23.75 -8.13 -3.64
N VAL A 11 -25.00 -8.33 -4.06
CA VAL A 11 -25.83 -7.23 -4.58
C VAL A 11 -26.43 -6.49 -3.39
N ALA A 12 -26.46 -5.15 -3.45
CA ALA A 12 -27.07 -4.31 -2.42
C ALA A 12 -28.50 -4.80 -2.09
N GLY A 13 -28.78 -4.99 -0.81
CA GLY A 13 -30.08 -5.49 -0.34
C GLY A 13 -30.22 -7.02 -0.32
N GLN A 14 -29.19 -7.79 -0.71
CA GLN A 14 -29.19 -9.24 -0.52
C GLN A 14 -28.55 -9.64 0.82
N PRO A 15 -29.13 -10.62 1.54
CA PRO A 15 -28.47 -11.20 2.69
C PRO A 15 -27.15 -11.87 2.27
N PRO A 16 -26.08 -11.81 3.10
CA PRO A 16 -24.84 -12.49 2.83
C PRO A 16 -25.09 -13.99 2.58
N ARG A 17 -24.55 -14.54 1.50
CA ARG A 17 -24.58 -15.98 1.20
C ARG A 17 -23.17 -16.52 1.37
N ALA A 18 -23.03 -17.78 1.80
CA ALA A 18 -21.72 -18.44 1.88
C ALA A 18 -20.96 -18.37 0.54
N ALA A 19 -21.69 -18.47 -0.58
CA ALA A 19 -21.12 -18.33 -1.93
C ALA A 19 -20.62 -16.92 -2.30
N HIS A 20 -20.90 -15.88 -1.48
CA HIS A 20 -20.35 -14.52 -1.64
C HIS A 20 -19.03 -14.33 -0.88
N VAL A 21 -18.67 -15.28 -0.02
CA VAL A 21 -17.50 -15.21 0.88
C VAL A 21 -16.47 -16.29 0.51
N ASP A 22 -16.94 -17.51 0.19
CA ASP A 22 -16.10 -18.68 -0.06
C ASP A 22 -16.14 -19.12 -1.54
N GLN A 23 -15.85 -18.21 -2.47
CA GLN A 23 -15.67 -18.61 -3.86
C GLN A 23 -14.29 -19.27 -4.03
N LEU A 24 -14.27 -20.59 -4.19
CA LEU A 24 -13.11 -21.29 -4.72
C LEU A 24 -13.01 -20.97 -6.22
N LEU A 25 -12.20 -19.98 -6.57
CA LEU A 25 -12.07 -19.46 -7.94
C LEU A 25 -11.21 -20.34 -8.86
N GLY A 26 -11.04 -21.63 -8.53
CA GLY A 26 -10.05 -22.49 -9.17
C GLY A 26 -8.60 -21.97 -8.97
N PRO A 27 -7.63 -22.58 -9.66
CA PRO A 27 -6.24 -22.13 -9.63
C PRO A 27 -6.12 -20.72 -10.21
N HIS A 28 -5.52 -19.80 -9.45
CA HIS A 28 -5.23 -18.45 -9.90
C HIS A 28 -3.80 -18.05 -9.53
N ALA A 29 -3.21 -17.16 -10.32
CA ALA A 29 -1.84 -16.72 -10.12
C ALA A 29 -1.72 -15.95 -8.80
N THR A 30 -0.88 -16.47 -7.91
CA THR A 30 -0.55 -15.83 -6.64
C THR A 30 0.97 -15.69 -6.53
N THR A 31 1.41 -14.47 -6.25
CA THR A 31 2.80 -14.16 -5.93
C THR A 31 2.93 -14.04 -4.41
N VAL A 32 3.88 -14.76 -3.84
CA VAL A 32 4.26 -14.63 -2.44
C VAL A 32 5.36 -13.59 -2.32
N LEU A 33 5.16 -12.60 -1.47
CA LEU A 33 6.10 -11.53 -1.21
C LEU A 33 6.62 -11.63 0.20
N TYR A 34 7.94 -11.65 0.32
CA TYR A 34 8.66 -11.67 1.58
C TYR A 34 8.85 -10.25 2.11
N LEU A 35 9.39 -10.12 3.32
CA LEU A 35 9.78 -8.83 3.88
C LEU A 35 10.76 -8.08 2.94
N GLY A 36 11.65 -8.82 2.28
CA GLY A 36 12.67 -8.29 1.40
C GLY A 36 13.76 -7.53 2.16
N THR A 37 14.82 -7.18 1.44
CA THR A 37 15.87 -6.28 1.93
C THR A 37 15.47 -4.85 1.61
N GLN A 38 15.63 -3.93 2.57
CA GLN A 38 15.45 -2.51 2.27
C GLN A 38 16.57 -2.04 1.33
N THR A 39 16.21 -1.51 0.16
CA THR A 39 17.18 -1.08 -0.85
C THR A 39 17.24 0.44 -1.01
N ASP A 40 16.19 1.16 -0.61
CA ASP A 40 16.15 2.62 -0.59
C ASP A 40 15.23 3.10 0.55
N GLY A 41 15.37 4.34 0.98
CA GLY A 41 14.46 4.93 1.94
C GLY A 41 14.95 6.22 2.57
N GLN A 42 13.98 7.01 3.00
CA GLN A 42 14.17 8.22 3.79
C GLN A 42 13.34 8.05 5.06
N THR A 43 14.00 7.60 6.11
CA THR A 43 13.33 7.14 7.34
C THR A 43 13.24 8.21 8.42
N THR A 44 13.94 9.34 8.22
CA THR A 44 13.99 10.45 9.17
C THR A 44 12.94 11.50 8.81
N SER A 45 11.98 11.73 9.69
CA SER A 45 10.94 12.76 9.51
C SER A 45 11.48 14.17 9.76
N ALA A 46 10.97 15.14 9.01
CA ALA A 46 11.10 16.56 9.31
C ALA A 46 9.77 17.14 9.82
N ALA A 47 9.74 18.46 10.03
CA ALA A 47 8.53 19.15 10.44
C ALA A 47 7.50 19.19 9.30
N GLY A 48 6.27 18.80 9.63
CA GLY A 48 5.09 18.95 8.78
C GLY A 48 4.77 17.75 7.90
N THR A 49 3.62 17.86 7.23
CA THR A 49 3.06 16.85 6.33
C THR A 49 2.56 17.54 5.06
N VAL A 50 2.19 16.74 4.07
CA VAL A 50 1.46 17.18 2.87
C VAL A 50 0.25 16.28 2.66
N SER A 51 -0.88 16.85 2.23
CA SER A 51 -2.17 16.17 2.15
C SER A 51 -2.52 15.74 0.73
N THR A 52 -3.20 14.60 0.59
CA THR A 52 -3.77 14.12 -0.68
C THR A 52 -5.08 14.80 -1.07
N ASN A 53 -5.60 15.74 -0.27
CA ASN A 53 -6.87 16.41 -0.55
C ASN A 53 -6.80 17.23 -1.86
N GLY A 54 -7.33 16.68 -2.95
CA GLY A 54 -7.26 17.27 -4.29
C GLY A 54 -5.85 17.40 -4.86
N THR A 55 -4.86 16.73 -4.26
CA THR A 55 -3.44 16.84 -4.65
C THR A 55 -2.82 15.45 -4.73
N TRP A 56 -2.19 15.16 -5.85
CA TRP A 56 -1.33 14.00 -6.04
C TRP A 56 0.03 14.29 -5.42
N LEU A 57 0.58 13.30 -4.73
CA LEU A 57 1.87 13.39 -4.05
C LEU A 57 2.84 12.41 -4.66
N ALA A 58 4.05 12.84 -4.97
CA ALA A 58 5.09 11.98 -5.50
C ALA A 58 6.39 12.09 -4.71
N GLN A 59 7.08 10.96 -4.57
CA GLN A 59 8.41 10.86 -3.99
C GLN A 59 9.32 10.12 -4.96
N GLN A 60 10.46 10.72 -5.27
CA GLN A 60 11.51 10.12 -6.06
C GLN A 60 12.19 8.99 -5.27
N ILE A 61 12.42 7.87 -5.93
CA ILE A 61 13.24 6.77 -5.43
C ILE A 61 14.32 6.43 -6.46
N THR A 62 15.43 5.85 -6.03
CA THR A 62 16.46 5.36 -6.95
C THR A 62 16.75 3.90 -6.64
N THR A 63 16.61 3.04 -7.64
CA THR A 63 16.95 1.63 -7.49
C THR A 63 18.44 1.47 -7.18
N ALA A 64 18.78 0.55 -6.27
CA ALA A 64 20.17 0.24 -5.98
C ALA A 64 20.85 -0.44 -7.19
N ALA A 65 22.19 -0.52 -7.17
CA ALA A 65 22.94 -1.29 -8.15
C ALA A 65 22.48 -2.77 -8.12
N GLY A 66 22.19 -3.34 -9.28
CA GLY A 66 21.66 -4.70 -9.41
C GLY A 66 20.19 -4.88 -8.99
N GLN A 67 19.52 -3.86 -8.46
CA GLN A 67 18.10 -3.97 -8.11
C GLN A 67 17.22 -3.88 -9.36
N THR A 68 16.59 -5.00 -9.71
CA THR A 68 15.68 -5.12 -10.86
C THR A 68 14.22 -5.35 -10.47
N ALA A 69 13.93 -5.39 -9.16
CA ALA A 69 12.60 -5.63 -8.63
C ALA A 69 12.34 -4.84 -7.33
N ILE A 70 11.08 -4.54 -7.10
CA ILE A 70 10.54 -4.07 -5.82
C ILE A 70 9.45 -5.06 -5.41
N GLY A 71 9.38 -5.38 -4.11
CA GLY A 71 8.33 -6.25 -3.56
C GLY A 71 7.32 -5.46 -2.75
N SER A 72 7.77 -4.44 -2.03
CA SER A 72 6.87 -3.55 -1.31
C SER A 72 7.50 -2.20 -1.06
N VAL A 73 6.65 -1.23 -0.74
CA VAL A 73 7.06 0.07 -0.21
C VAL A 73 6.39 0.29 1.13
N SER A 74 7.02 1.04 2.02
CA SER A 74 6.35 1.52 3.23
C SER A 74 6.35 3.04 3.25
N LEU A 75 5.18 3.65 3.38
CA LEU A 75 4.99 5.11 3.39
C LEU A 75 4.56 5.54 4.78
N ALA A 76 5.12 6.65 5.30
CA ALA A 76 4.56 7.29 6.50
C ALA A 76 3.33 8.13 6.13
N LEU A 77 2.30 7.42 5.67
CA LEU A 77 1.03 7.94 5.21
C LEU A 77 -0.01 7.68 6.31
N THR A 78 -0.64 8.73 6.84
CA THR A 78 -1.64 8.63 7.91
C THR A 78 -2.98 9.21 7.46
N SER A 79 -4.07 8.75 8.07
CA SER A 79 -5.39 9.39 7.90
C SER A 79 -5.52 10.58 8.85
N THR A 80 -6.21 11.64 8.43
CA THR A 80 -6.57 12.76 9.30
C THR A 80 -7.74 12.47 10.24
N THR A 81 -8.46 11.35 10.06
CA THR A 81 -9.60 10.99 10.90
C THR A 81 -9.23 9.90 11.92
N THR A 82 -9.64 10.11 13.17
CA THR A 82 -9.30 9.23 14.30
C THR A 82 -10.38 8.20 14.65
N THR A 83 -11.59 8.25 14.07
CA THR A 83 -12.65 7.25 14.30
C THR A 83 -13.82 7.38 13.32
N GLY A 84 -14.30 6.27 12.75
CA GLY A 84 -15.67 6.11 12.23
C GLY A 84 -16.01 6.68 10.85
N ALA A 85 -15.17 7.52 10.25
CA ALA A 85 -15.38 8.02 8.89
C ALA A 85 -14.69 7.11 7.87
N SER A 86 -15.45 6.51 6.95
CA SER A 86 -14.88 5.81 5.79
C SER A 86 -14.22 6.85 4.88
N LEU A 87 -12.89 6.90 4.91
CA LEU A 87 -12.09 7.64 3.95
C LEU A 87 -12.03 6.83 2.65
N ALA A 88 -12.19 7.49 1.51
CA ALA A 88 -12.07 6.83 0.22
C ALA A 88 -10.71 6.13 0.10
N PRO A 89 -10.63 4.95 -0.52
CA PRO A 89 -9.35 4.32 -0.81
C PRO A 89 -8.44 5.26 -1.60
N THR A 90 -7.15 5.20 -1.34
CA THR A 90 -6.13 5.86 -2.16
C THR A 90 -5.38 4.83 -2.97
N THR A 91 -4.92 5.23 -4.15
CA THR A 91 -4.06 4.39 -4.99
C THR A 91 -2.64 4.87 -4.85
N VAL A 92 -1.73 3.94 -4.59
CA VAL A 92 -0.30 4.20 -4.65
C VAL A 92 0.29 3.42 -5.80
N SER A 93 1.09 4.10 -6.60
CA SER A 93 1.62 3.60 -7.87
C SER A 93 3.11 3.87 -7.99
N LEU A 94 3.78 3.05 -8.81
CA LEU A 94 5.16 3.29 -9.24
C LEU A 94 5.16 3.79 -10.67
N TYR A 95 5.88 4.86 -10.95
CA TYR A 95 6.04 5.44 -12.29
C TYR A 95 7.50 5.48 -12.71
N ALA A 96 7.72 5.37 -14.02
CA ALA A 96 9.01 5.71 -14.61
C ALA A 96 9.27 7.22 -14.50
N ASN A 97 10.54 7.59 -14.42
CA ASN A 97 10.98 8.97 -14.47
C ASN A 97 11.30 9.38 -15.91
N ALA A 98 10.72 10.48 -16.38
CA ALA A 98 11.18 11.16 -17.58
C ALA A 98 11.20 12.68 -17.32
N GLY A 99 12.34 13.32 -17.57
CA GLY A 99 12.48 14.77 -17.36
C GLY A 99 12.35 15.23 -15.90
N GLY A 100 12.50 14.34 -14.92
CA GLY A 100 12.41 14.70 -13.50
C GLY A 100 10.98 14.70 -12.93
N ALA A 101 10.04 14.02 -13.57
CA ALA A 101 8.66 13.88 -13.11
C ALA A 101 8.13 12.45 -13.35
N PRO A 102 7.06 12.03 -12.63
CA PRO A 102 6.27 10.86 -12.99
C PRO A 102 5.69 11.02 -14.40
N THR A 103 5.88 10.03 -15.27
CA THR A 103 5.39 10.09 -16.66
C THR A 103 4.85 8.75 -17.15
N GLY A 104 4.01 8.78 -18.19
CA GLY A 104 3.40 7.59 -18.78
C GLY A 104 2.36 6.95 -17.87
N GLY A 105 2.07 5.67 -18.13
CA GLY A 105 1.23 4.85 -17.26
C GLY A 105 2.00 4.33 -16.04
N PRO A 106 1.33 4.00 -14.93
CA PRO A 106 1.96 3.37 -13.79
C PRO A 106 2.51 1.99 -14.18
N LEU A 107 3.71 1.67 -13.70
CA LEU A 107 4.31 0.33 -13.80
C LEU A 107 3.53 -0.68 -12.94
N ILE A 108 3.01 -0.21 -11.80
CA ILE A 108 2.09 -0.94 -10.94
C ILE A 108 1.24 0.07 -10.17
N SER A 109 0.00 -0.30 -9.88
CA SER A 109 -0.93 0.47 -9.04
C SER A 109 -1.54 -0.44 -7.99
N VAL A 110 -1.65 0.07 -6.78
CA VAL A 110 -2.16 -0.67 -5.63
C VAL A 110 -3.16 0.21 -4.91
N THR A 111 -4.41 -0.24 -4.86
CA THR A 111 -5.43 0.41 -4.06
C THR A 111 -5.28 0.02 -2.61
N TYR A 112 -5.22 1.02 -1.74
CA TYR A 112 -5.11 0.88 -0.31
C TYR A 112 -6.31 1.55 0.36
N THR A 113 -6.97 0.83 1.27
CA THR A 113 -8.21 1.31 1.91
C THR A 113 -7.90 1.99 3.24
N ALA A 114 -8.76 2.93 3.64
CA ALA A 114 -8.57 3.74 4.83
C ALA A 114 -8.52 2.94 6.13
N GLU A 115 -9.24 1.82 6.16
CA GLU A 115 -9.36 0.95 7.32
C GLU A 115 -8.01 0.33 7.72
N TYR A 116 -7.09 0.18 6.76
CA TYR A 116 -5.73 -0.30 7.04
C TYR A 116 -4.79 0.80 7.55
N ALA A 117 -4.99 2.05 7.11
CA ALA A 117 -4.24 3.19 7.64
C ALA A 117 -4.50 3.39 9.14
N TYR A 118 -5.69 2.98 9.58
CA TYR A 118 -6.14 3.03 10.97
C TYR A 118 -5.53 1.94 11.86
N GLN A 119 -5.44 0.68 11.41
CA GLN A 119 -5.14 -0.43 12.34
C GLN A 119 -3.69 -0.59 12.79
N ALA A 120 -2.72 0.02 12.11
CA ALA A 120 -1.35 0.05 12.62
C ALA A 120 -1.11 1.14 13.71
N SER A 121 -2.21 1.70 14.28
CA SER A 121 -2.18 2.72 15.33
C SER A 121 -2.74 2.28 16.70
N SER A 122 -2.84 0.98 16.99
CA SER A 122 -3.15 0.48 18.34
C SER A 122 -2.06 0.87 19.33
N GLY A 123 -2.16 2.09 19.87
CA GLY A 123 -1.14 2.71 20.73
C GLY A 123 -1.11 4.24 20.71
N GLY A 124 -1.93 4.93 19.91
CA GLY A 124 -2.07 6.39 20.03
C GLY A 124 -0.87 7.21 19.56
N VAL A 125 -0.11 6.73 18.56
CA VAL A 125 0.96 7.52 17.92
C VAL A 125 0.70 7.73 16.43
N SER A 126 0.71 9.02 16.08
CA SER A 126 0.31 9.67 14.83
C SER A 126 1.24 9.45 13.62
N THR A 127 1.95 8.32 13.51
CA THR A 127 2.84 8.02 12.37
C THR A 127 2.79 6.55 11.98
N THR A 128 1.67 6.12 11.42
CA THR A 128 1.54 4.78 10.84
C THR A 128 2.40 4.68 9.58
N ARG A 129 3.40 3.77 9.57
CA ARG A 129 4.01 3.36 8.30
C ARG A 129 3.14 2.30 7.66
N ILE A 130 2.49 2.67 6.58
CA ILE A 130 1.68 1.78 5.77
C ILE A 130 2.59 1.05 4.79
N ARG A 131 2.61 -0.28 4.87
CA ARG A 131 3.23 -1.10 3.84
C ARG A 131 2.25 -1.36 2.71
N ILE A 132 2.75 -1.28 1.48
CA ILE A 132 1.98 -1.43 0.25
C ILE A 132 2.71 -2.47 -0.61
N PRO A 133 2.08 -3.62 -0.93
CA PRO A 133 2.71 -4.62 -1.80
C PRO A 133 2.82 -4.06 -3.21
N MET A 134 4.02 -4.09 -3.78
CA MET A 134 4.31 -3.58 -5.12
C MET A 134 5.20 -4.57 -5.88
N PRO A 135 4.70 -5.76 -6.25
CA PRO A 135 5.48 -6.76 -6.97
C PRO A 135 5.74 -6.32 -8.41
N VAL A 136 6.80 -5.54 -8.60
CA VAL A 136 7.27 -5.11 -9.92
C VAL A 136 8.64 -5.72 -10.19
N SER A 137 8.85 -6.14 -11.43
CA SER A 137 10.10 -6.70 -11.94
C SER A 137 10.48 -5.99 -13.25
N GLY A 138 11.72 -6.21 -13.72
CA GLY A 138 12.22 -5.57 -14.95
C GLY A 138 12.59 -4.10 -14.77
N LEU A 139 12.81 -3.65 -13.53
CA LEU A 139 13.34 -2.32 -13.27
C LEU A 139 14.79 -2.23 -13.75
N THR A 140 15.16 -1.07 -14.25
CA THR A 140 16.54 -0.75 -14.57
C THR A 140 17.28 -0.42 -13.26
N PRO A 141 18.43 -1.04 -12.98
CA PRO A 141 19.24 -0.69 -11.82
C PRO A 141 19.74 0.75 -11.87
N SER A 142 20.08 1.33 -10.72
CA SER A 142 20.62 2.70 -10.61
C SER A 142 19.77 3.76 -11.33
N THR A 143 18.46 3.54 -11.40
CA THR A 143 17.52 4.37 -12.17
C THR A 143 16.49 4.97 -11.24
N THR A 144 16.13 6.21 -11.52
CA THR A 144 15.09 6.92 -10.78
C THR A 144 13.69 6.47 -11.19
N TYR A 145 12.84 6.27 -10.20
CA TYR A 145 11.40 6.05 -10.33
C TYR A 145 10.64 6.98 -9.37
N TRP A 146 9.32 7.01 -9.49
CA TRP A 146 8.45 7.81 -8.63
C TRP A 146 7.40 6.95 -7.93
N LEU A 147 7.34 7.05 -6.61
CA LEU A 147 6.20 6.60 -5.83
C LEU A 147 5.16 7.70 -5.83
N VAL A 148 3.96 7.41 -6.31
CA VAL A 148 2.88 8.38 -6.46
C VAL A 148 1.68 7.92 -5.63
N ALA A 149 1.25 8.76 -4.69
CA ALA A 149 -0.04 8.62 -4.02
C ALA A 149 -1.08 9.51 -4.71
N ALA A 150 -2.20 8.92 -5.11
CA ALA A 150 -3.27 9.62 -5.79
C ALA A 150 -3.97 10.63 -4.87
N ALA A 151 -4.48 11.70 -5.49
CA ALA A 151 -5.38 12.62 -4.81
C ALA A 151 -6.59 11.84 -4.26
N ALA A 152 -6.88 12.01 -2.98
CA ALA A 152 -7.93 11.29 -2.27
C ALA A 152 -8.39 12.06 -1.04
N GLY A 153 -9.65 11.88 -0.68
CA GLY A 153 -10.27 12.49 0.49
C GLY A 153 -10.86 13.87 0.27
N THR A 154 -11.17 14.55 1.37
CA THR A 154 -11.74 15.89 1.46
C THR A 154 -10.95 16.72 2.48
N ALA A 155 -11.29 18.01 2.65
CA ALA A 155 -10.58 18.91 3.55
C ALA A 155 -10.52 18.44 5.03
N GLY A 156 -11.50 17.68 5.50
CA GLY A 156 -11.53 17.13 6.87
C GLY A 156 -11.15 15.65 6.97
N ASN A 157 -11.04 14.94 5.84
CA ASN A 157 -10.82 13.51 5.81
C ASN A 157 -9.96 13.12 4.61
N ASN A 158 -8.64 13.02 4.79
CA ASN A 158 -7.69 12.72 3.73
C ASN A 158 -6.49 11.94 4.26
N TYR A 159 -5.60 11.54 3.35
CA TYR A 159 -4.31 11.02 3.74
C TYR A 159 -3.29 12.15 3.80
N VAL A 160 -2.39 12.10 4.77
CA VAL A 160 -1.24 12.98 4.87
C VAL A 160 0.04 12.16 4.87
N TRP A 161 1.04 12.63 4.11
CA TRP A 161 2.34 12.00 4.04
C TRP A 161 3.36 12.86 4.78
N ASN A 162 4.07 12.27 5.72
CA ASN A 162 5.10 12.96 6.50
C ASN A 162 6.27 13.39 5.62
N LYS A 163 6.71 14.63 5.80
CA LYS A 163 7.93 15.14 5.17
C LYS A 163 9.16 14.48 5.79
N SER A 164 10.16 14.18 4.97
CA SER A 164 11.48 13.74 5.42
C SER A 164 12.42 14.93 5.60
N ASN A 165 13.61 14.68 6.12
CA ASN A 165 14.69 15.68 6.22
C ASN A 165 15.41 15.98 4.90
N GLN A 166 14.96 15.40 3.78
CA GLN A 166 15.48 15.80 2.47
C GLN A 166 15.00 17.20 2.10
N VAL A 167 15.84 17.93 1.37
CA VAL A 167 15.56 19.28 0.86
C VAL A 167 14.95 19.28 -0.56
N ALA A 168 14.82 18.10 -1.17
CA ALA A 168 14.25 17.86 -2.49
C ALA A 168 13.86 16.37 -2.61
N GLY A 169 13.18 16.02 -3.69
CA GLY A 169 12.80 14.64 -4.01
C GLY A 169 11.29 14.39 -3.99
N ALA A 170 10.50 15.34 -3.48
CA ALA A 170 9.05 15.31 -3.63
C ALA A 170 8.57 16.16 -4.82
N SER A 171 7.40 15.79 -5.34
CA SER A 171 6.67 16.56 -6.34
C SER A 171 5.18 16.48 -6.06
N THR A 172 4.41 17.50 -6.45
CA THR A 172 2.95 17.52 -6.30
C THR A 172 2.28 17.82 -7.63
N SER A 173 1.05 17.35 -7.81
CA SER A 173 0.27 17.61 -9.01
C SER A 173 -1.22 17.77 -8.68
N PRO A 174 -1.93 18.76 -9.25
CA PRO A 174 -3.38 18.89 -9.08
C PRO A 174 -4.17 17.85 -9.91
N ASP A 175 -3.57 17.31 -10.97
CA ASP A 175 -4.25 16.50 -11.99
C ASP A 175 -3.61 15.13 -12.23
N GLY A 176 -2.44 14.87 -11.63
CA GLY A 176 -1.64 13.66 -11.85
C GLY A 176 -0.80 13.71 -13.13
N VAL A 177 -0.77 14.84 -13.84
CA VAL A 177 -0.12 15.03 -15.13
C VAL A 177 0.93 16.13 -15.06
N THR A 178 0.57 17.29 -14.53
CA THR A 178 1.46 18.44 -14.40
C THR A 178 2.09 18.45 -13.01
N TRP A 179 3.39 18.20 -12.96
CA TRP A 179 4.12 18.00 -11.71
C TRP A 179 4.97 19.22 -11.34
N THR A 180 4.89 19.64 -10.08
CA THR A 180 5.68 20.73 -9.52
C THR A 180 6.60 20.21 -8.43
N ALA A 181 7.91 20.30 -8.67
CA ALA A 181 8.94 19.90 -7.72
C ALA A 181 8.81 20.69 -6.41
N GLN A 182 9.08 20.02 -5.29
CA GLN A 182 8.96 20.58 -3.96
C GLN A 182 10.33 20.64 -3.26
N ALA A 183 10.51 21.66 -2.42
CA ALA A 183 11.72 21.86 -1.62
C ALA A 183 11.73 21.01 -0.34
N TYR A 184 11.32 19.75 -0.46
CA TYR A 184 11.31 18.75 0.61
C TYR A 184 11.30 17.34 0.01
N GLY A 185 11.51 16.32 0.84
CA GLY A 185 11.16 14.92 0.54
C GLY A 185 10.05 14.39 1.44
N LEU A 186 9.66 13.14 1.23
CA LEU A 186 8.66 12.40 1.99
C LEU A 186 9.29 11.19 2.66
N VAL A 187 8.70 10.70 3.75
CA VAL A 187 9.23 9.54 4.49
C VAL A 187 8.76 8.23 3.85
N TYR A 188 9.69 7.40 3.41
CA TYR A 188 9.41 6.13 2.75
C TYR A 188 10.52 5.09 2.98
N THR A 189 10.21 3.83 2.68
CA THR A 189 11.20 2.77 2.44
C THR A 189 10.78 1.94 1.24
N VAL A 190 11.76 1.42 0.51
CA VAL A 190 11.58 0.47 -0.59
C VAL A 190 12.25 -0.83 -0.21
N ASN A 191 11.53 -1.93 -0.38
CA ASN A 191 12.03 -3.28 -0.15
C ASN A 191 11.98 -4.07 -1.46
N ASP A 192 13.04 -4.82 -1.74
CA ASP A 192 13.11 -5.72 -2.89
C ASP A 192 12.21 -6.96 -2.74
N GLN A 193 12.32 -7.92 -3.67
CA GLN A 193 11.60 -9.20 -3.62
C GLN A 193 12.48 -10.35 -3.07
N THR A 194 13.57 -10.05 -2.38
CA THR A 194 14.47 -11.10 -1.87
C THR A 194 13.69 -11.99 -0.90
N ALA A 195 13.76 -13.31 -1.09
CA ALA A 195 13.06 -14.32 -0.30
C ALA A 195 13.73 -14.50 1.08
N ALA A 196 13.70 -13.45 1.89
CA ALA A 196 14.28 -13.38 3.21
C ALA A 196 13.22 -13.09 4.28
N GLY A 197 13.31 -13.82 5.40
CA GLY A 197 12.40 -13.70 6.53
C GLY A 197 11.02 -14.30 6.27
N ASN A 198 10.02 -13.83 7.01
CA ASN A 198 8.66 -14.34 6.90
C ASN A 198 7.95 -13.80 5.65
N ILE A 199 7.03 -14.60 5.12
CA ILE A 199 6.08 -14.18 4.09
C ILE A 199 5.30 -12.98 4.63
N ARG A 200 5.32 -11.86 3.91
CA ARG A 200 4.67 -10.63 4.36
C ARG A 200 3.38 -10.33 3.63
N THR A 201 3.29 -10.70 2.36
CA THR A 201 2.10 -10.45 1.54
C THR A 201 1.86 -11.58 0.55
N THR A 202 0.62 -11.93 0.30
CA THR A 202 0.20 -12.63 -0.92
C THR A 202 -0.42 -11.63 -1.87
N TRP A 203 -0.08 -11.71 -3.15
CA TRP A 203 -0.58 -10.85 -4.21
C TRP A 203 -1.19 -11.71 -5.30
N ALA A 204 -2.49 -11.56 -5.54
CA ALA A 204 -3.24 -12.41 -6.45
C ALA A 204 -3.99 -11.56 -7.49
N ASP A 205 -4.29 -12.18 -8.63
CA ASP A 205 -5.10 -11.60 -9.71
C ASP A 205 -4.64 -10.21 -10.18
N GLY A 206 -3.32 -10.00 -10.29
CA GLY A 206 -2.77 -8.72 -10.72
C GLY A 206 -3.05 -7.57 -9.75
N GLY A 207 -3.33 -7.85 -8.47
CA GLY A 207 -3.57 -6.85 -7.44
C GLY A 207 -5.03 -6.62 -7.08
N ALA A 208 -5.95 -7.28 -7.78
CA ALA A 208 -7.35 -7.29 -7.38
C ALA A 208 -7.54 -7.96 -6.01
N ARG A 209 -6.62 -8.84 -5.60
CA ARG A 209 -6.57 -9.41 -4.26
C ARG A 209 -5.17 -9.36 -3.69
N TRP A 210 -5.09 -9.02 -2.42
CA TRP A 210 -3.86 -9.20 -1.67
C TRP A 210 -4.16 -9.40 -0.19
N ALA A 211 -3.28 -10.15 0.49
CA ALA A 211 -3.34 -10.31 1.92
C ALA A 211 -2.01 -9.96 2.56
N MET A 212 -2.03 -9.21 3.66
CA MET A 212 -0.84 -8.85 4.43
C MET A 212 -0.86 -9.49 5.80
N TYR A 213 0.30 -9.95 6.24
CA TYR A 213 0.50 -10.53 7.56
C TYR A 213 1.26 -9.50 8.41
N THR A 214 1.06 -9.47 9.73
CA THR A 214 1.99 -8.88 10.71
C THR A 214 2.55 -9.98 11.61
N TYR A 215 3.77 -9.79 12.14
CA TYR A 215 4.40 -10.80 13.02
C TYR A 215 4.93 -10.11 14.28
N ASN A 216 4.93 -10.83 15.40
CA ASN A 216 5.71 -10.45 16.57
C ASN A 216 7.20 -10.79 16.40
N ALA A 217 8.01 -10.42 17.40
CA ALA A 217 9.46 -10.69 17.40
C ALA A 217 9.81 -12.19 17.36
N SER A 218 8.90 -13.06 17.81
CA SER A 218 9.05 -14.52 17.77
C SER A 218 8.61 -15.14 16.44
N GLY A 219 8.14 -14.34 15.48
CA GLY A 219 7.71 -14.81 14.16
C GLY A 219 6.28 -15.36 14.11
N LEU A 220 5.47 -15.20 15.17
CA LEU A 220 4.05 -15.59 15.17
C LEU A 220 3.21 -14.51 14.48
N VAL A 221 2.24 -14.92 13.65
CA VAL A 221 1.34 -14.00 12.93
C VAL A 221 0.48 -13.26 13.94
N THR A 222 0.62 -11.95 14.09
CA THR A 222 -0.19 -11.15 15.02
C THR A 222 -1.39 -10.48 14.35
N GLY A 223 -1.38 -10.40 13.02
CA GLY A 223 -2.41 -9.73 12.26
C GLY A 223 -2.47 -10.24 10.83
N TYR A 224 -3.67 -10.21 10.27
CA TYR A 224 -3.96 -10.61 8.91
C TYR A 224 -4.98 -9.67 8.29
N PHE A 225 -4.70 -9.25 7.07
CA PHE A 225 -5.34 -8.14 6.42
C PHE A 225 -5.63 -8.54 4.98
N GLU A 226 -6.90 -8.67 4.57
CA GLU A 226 -7.29 -9.08 3.21
C GLU A 226 -8.04 -7.98 2.47
N TYR A 227 -7.60 -7.69 1.25
CA TYR A 227 -8.30 -6.80 0.33
C TYR A 227 -8.75 -7.58 -0.89
N THR A 228 -9.99 -7.35 -1.31
CA THR A 228 -10.54 -7.82 -2.59
C THR A 228 -11.28 -6.69 -3.29
N ALA A 229 -10.81 -6.31 -4.47
CA ALA A 229 -11.49 -5.38 -5.37
C ALA A 229 -12.68 -6.07 -6.08
N GLY A 230 -13.67 -5.29 -6.49
CA GLY A 230 -14.66 -5.74 -7.48
C GLY A 230 -15.88 -6.46 -6.92
N GLN A 231 -16.21 -6.28 -5.63
CA GLN A 231 -17.51 -6.70 -5.11
C GLN A 231 -18.66 -5.83 -5.66
N THR A 232 -18.37 -4.64 -6.21
CA THR A 232 -19.20 -3.89 -7.17
C THR A 232 -18.27 -3.09 -8.11
N ALA A 233 -18.80 -2.33 -9.07
CA ALA A 233 -17.99 -1.53 -10.01
C ALA A 233 -17.01 -0.53 -9.32
N ALA A 234 -17.29 -0.13 -8.08
CA ALA A 234 -16.40 0.67 -7.23
C ALA A 234 -16.19 0.07 -5.83
N GLY A 235 -16.74 -1.12 -5.58
CA GLY A 235 -16.77 -1.74 -4.26
C GLY A 235 -15.57 -2.63 -4.00
N TYR A 236 -15.22 -2.74 -2.72
CA TYR A 236 -14.19 -3.65 -2.23
C TYR A 236 -14.69 -4.36 -0.98
N VAL A 237 -14.09 -5.49 -0.66
CA VAL A 237 -14.18 -6.11 0.66
C VAL A 237 -12.82 -6.06 1.31
N GLN A 238 -12.85 -5.69 2.59
CA GLN A 238 -11.70 -5.68 3.46
C GLN A 238 -12.00 -6.54 4.68
N SER A 239 -11.03 -7.35 5.11
CA SER A 239 -11.06 -8.06 6.38
C SER A 239 -9.78 -7.76 7.14
N SER A 240 -9.91 -7.59 8.45
CA SER A 240 -8.76 -7.56 9.36
C SER A 240 -9.03 -8.52 10.49
N ARG A 241 -7.98 -9.24 10.88
CA ARG A 241 -7.99 -10.19 11.99
C ARG A 241 -6.76 -9.93 12.84
N THR A 242 -6.94 -9.86 14.15
CA THR A 242 -5.85 -9.80 15.13
C THR A 242 -5.74 -11.15 15.84
N PHE A 243 -4.52 -11.65 15.98
CA PHE A 243 -4.25 -12.96 16.58
C PHE A 243 -3.54 -12.74 17.91
N THR A 244 -4.09 -13.31 18.99
CA THR A 244 -3.52 -13.22 20.33
C THR A 244 -3.00 -14.59 20.76
N TYR A 245 -1.85 -14.64 21.42
CA TYR A 245 -1.19 -15.88 21.82
C TYR A 245 -0.96 -15.94 23.33
N SER A 246 -0.99 -17.16 23.88
CA SER A 246 -0.47 -17.50 25.20
C SER A 246 0.79 -18.36 24.99
N GLY A 247 1.97 -17.76 25.17
CA GLY A 247 3.21 -18.35 24.69
C GLY A 247 3.20 -18.52 23.17
N ASN A 248 3.37 -19.76 22.69
CA ASN A 248 3.31 -20.09 21.26
C ASN A 248 1.94 -20.64 20.81
N ALA A 249 0.98 -20.76 21.72
CA ALA A 249 -0.37 -21.26 21.41
C ALA A 249 -1.30 -20.10 21.05
N LEU A 250 -2.00 -20.20 19.91
CA LEU A 250 -3.02 -19.23 19.52
C LEU A 250 -4.19 -19.31 20.52
N ALA A 251 -4.48 -18.17 21.16
CA ALA A 251 -5.51 -18.06 22.20
C ALA A 251 -6.81 -17.46 21.66
N SER A 252 -6.75 -16.49 20.75
CA SER A 252 -7.94 -15.90 20.13
C SER A 252 -7.66 -15.25 18.78
N ILE A 253 -8.73 -15.07 18.01
CA ILE A 253 -8.79 -14.28 16.78
C ILE A 253 -9.94 -13.29 16.93
N ALA A 254 -9.69 -12.00 16.69
CA ALA A 254 -10.68 -10.93 16.71
C ALA A 254 -10.73 -10.21 15.37
#